data_AF-A0A4S2IXS3-F1
#
_entry.id   AF-A0A4S2IXS3-F1
#
_cell.length_a   1.000
_cell.length_b   1.000
_cell.length_c   1.000
_cell.angle_alpha   90.00
_cell.angle_beta   90.00
_cell.angle_gamma   90.00
#
_symmetry.space_group_name_H-M   'P 1'
#
loop_
_entity.id
_entity.type
_entity.pdbx_description
1 polymer ?
#
loop_
_entity_poly.entity_id
_entity_poly.type
_entity_poly.pdbx_seq_one_letter_code
_entity_poly.pdbx_strand_id
1 'polypeptide(L)'
;MREANRRGWWHGYRDLMPDRYAAYLNLEQTADRVRGHQNSCVPGLSQTEDYARAPLRATHPSASAEATERRVALRTRRQRLLAGAEPPRV
;
A
#
# COMPACT_ATOMS: atom_id res chain seq x y z
N MET A 1 -14.12 -16.75 5.21
CA MET A 1 -12.70 -17.21 5.28
C MET A 1 -12.19 -17.90 4.01
N ARG A 2 -12.86 -17.82 2.83
CA ARG A 2 -12.50 -18.67 1.67
C ARG A 2 -11.68 -18.01 0.55
N GLU A 3 -11.31 -16.74 0.66
CA GLU A 3 -10.56 -16.04 -0.41
C GLU A 3 -9.16 -15.55 -0.05
N ALA A 4 -8.61 -15.96 1.10
CA ALA A 4 -7.26 -15.57 1.55
C ALA A 4 -6.10 -16.26 0.79
N ASN A 5 -6.40 -17.15 -0.17
CA ASN A 5 -5.38 -18.00 -0.84
C ASN A 5 -5.32 -17.80 -2.37
N ARG A 6 -5.85 -16.70 -2.92
CA ARG A 6 -5.49 -16.27 -4.27
C ARG A 6 -4.13 -15.60 -4.20
N ARG A 7 -3.21 -15.91 -5.13
CA ARG A 7 -1.92 -15.20 -5.26
C ARG A 7 -2.19 -13.70 -5.25
N GLY A 8 -1.87 -13.05 -4.14
CA GLY A 8 -2.18 -11.65 -3.95
C GLY A 8 -1.49 -10.77 -4.98
N TRP A 9 -2.18 -9.72 -5.42
CA TRP A 9 -1.65 -8.78 -6.39
C TRP A 9 -0.32 -8.12 -5.97
N TRP A 10 0.04 -8.20 -4.68
CA TRP A 10 1.29 -7.69 -4.10
C TRP A 10 2.51 -8.61 -4.28
N HIS A 11 2.35 -9.84 -4.80
CA HIS A 11 3.49 -10.77 -4.94
C HIS A 11 4.67 -10.18 -5.73
N GLY A 12 4.40 -9.34 -6.74
CA GLY A 12 5.42 -8.64 -7.53
C GLY A 12 6.13 -7.49 -6.80
N TYR A 13 5.78 -7.23 -5.55
CA TYR A 13 6.37 -6.17 -4.71
C TYR A 13 7.05 -6.75 -3.45
N ARG A 14 7.14 -8.08 -3.30
CA ARG A 14 7.61 -8.74 -2.08
C ARG A 14 9.05 -8.33 -1.69
N ASP A 15 9.90 -8.05 -2.67
CA ASP A 15 11.25 -7.52 -2.48
C ASP A 15 11.30 -6.10 -1.88
N LEU A 16 10.20 -5.37 -1.95
CA LEU A 16 10.08 -3.99 -1.46
C LEU A 16 9.46 -3.91 -0.06
N MET A 17 9.02 -5.01 0.53
CA MET A 17 8.28 -4.99 1.79
C MET A 17 8.78 -6.04 2.77
N PRO A 18 8.80 -5.74 4.08
CA PRO A 18 8.96 -6.76 5.10
C PRO A 18 7.86 -7.83 4.98
N ASP A 19 8.16 -9.09 5.26
CA ASP A 19 7.22 -10.21 5.07
C ASP A 19 5.86 -10.00 5.76
N ARG A 20 5.87 -9.41 6.96
CA ARG A 20 4.64 -9.06 7.72
C ARG A 20 3.69 -8.14 6.96
N TYR A 21 4.20 -7.35 6.02
CA TYR A 21 3.40 -6.39 5.26
C TYR A 21 2.50 -7.07 4.24
N ALA A 22 2.91 -8.22 3.69
CA ALA A 22 2.08 -9.00 2.78
C ALA A 22 0.84 -9.57 3.49
N ALA A 23 0.98 -10.00 4.75
CA ALA A 23 -0.15 -10.41 5.58
C ALA A 23 -1.14 -9.26 5.83
N TYR A 24 -0.63 -8.05 6.10
CA TYR A 24 -1.46 -6.86 6.23
C TYR A 24 -2.26 -6.57 4.95
N LEU A 25 -1.64 -6.66 3.76
CA LEU A 25 -2.36 -6.41 2.49
C LEU A 25 -3.43 -7.44 2.17
N ASN A 26 -3.27 -8.69 2.64
CA ASN A 26 -4.35 -9.68 2.57
C ASN A 26 -5.56 -9.24 3.39
N LEU A 27 -5.33 -8.85 4.65
CA LEU A 27 -6.38 -8.41 5.56
C LEU A 27 -7.07 -7.13 5.06
N GLU A 28 -6.31 -6.23 4.44
CA GLU A 28 -6.82 -4.97 3.89
C GLU A 28 -7.88 -5.19 2.79
N GLN A 29 -7.83 -6.30 2.04
CA GLN A 29 -8.83 -6.58 1.00
C GLN A 29 -10.21 -6.97 1.54
N THR A 30 -10.28 -7.52 2.75
CA THR A 30 -11.52 -8.02 3.35
C THR A 30 -11.92 -7.20 4.58
N ALA A 31 -11.29 -6.06 4.81
CA ALA A 31 -11.56 -5.22 5.96
C ALA A 31 -12.77 -4.34 5.69
N ASP A 32 -13.74 -4.32 6.62
CA ASP A 32 -14.85 -3.37 6.57
C ASP A 32 -14.41 -1.93 6.92
N ARG A 33 -13.27 -1.82 7.63
CA ARG A 33 -12.70 -0.55 8.08
C ARG A 33 -11.18 -0.59 8.11
N VAL A 34 -10.55 0.44 7.55
CA VAL A 34 -9.09 0.64 7.58
C VAL A 34 -8.80 1.91 8.38
N ARG A 35 -8.00 1.80 9.44
CA ARG A 35 -7.52 2.97 10.20
C ARG A 35 -6.01 2.98 10.19
N GLY A 36 -5.42 4.11 9.81
CA GLY A 36 -3.99 4.35 9.87
C GLY A 36 -3.70 5.64 10.63
N HIS A 37 -2.77 5.59 11.57
CA HIS A 37 -2.25 6.79 12.21
C HIS A 37 -0.93 7.19 11.54
N GLN A 38 -0.82 8.45 11.11
CA GLN A 38 0.40 9.00 10.53
C GLN A 38 0.71 10.33 11.20
N ASN A 39 1.84 10.41 11.90
CA ASN A 39 2.19 11.57 12.73
C ASN A 39 2.57 12.80 11.91
N SER A 40 3.04 12.61 10.68
CA SER A 40 3.70 13.68 9.91
C SER A 40 3.43 13.62 8.41
N CYS A 41 2.51 12.76 7.96
CA CYS A 41 2.16 12.64 6.55
C CYS A 41 0.68 12.31 6.36
N VAL A 42 0.15 12.72 5.20
CA VAL A 42 -1.22 12.37 4.78
C VAL A 42 -1.33 10.85 4.63
N PRO A 43 -2.41 10.20 5.10
CA PRO A 43 -2.58 8.76 4.99
C PRO A 43 -2.30 8.21 3.58
N GLY A 44 -1.56 7.11 3.48
CA GLY A 44 -1.11 6.54 2.19
C GLY A 44 -2.24 6.22 1.19
N LEU A 45 -3.46 5.95 1.68
CA LEU A 45 -4.63 5.72 0.85
C LEU A 45 -5.22 7.01 0.23
N SER A 46 -4.70 8.17 0.59
CA SER A 46 -5.16 9.49 0.13
C SER A 46 -4.03 10.34 -0.50
N GLN A 47 -2.82 9.77 -0.67
CA GLN A 47 -1.68 10.46 -1.27
C GLN A 47 -1.75 10.45 -2.80
N THR A 48 -1.40 11.55 -3.46
CA THR A 48 -1.10 11.52 -4.90
C THR A 48 0.24 10.81 -5.15
N GLU A 49 0.49 10.40 -6.39
CA GLU A 49 1.79 9.79 -6.75
C GLU A 49 2.97 10.71 -6.43
N ASP A 50 2.85 12.00 -6.78
CA ASP A 50 3.87 13.01 -6.49
C ASP A 50 4.09 13.20 -5.00
N TYR A 51 3.00 13.26 -4.22
CA TYR A 51 3.11 13.36 -2.78
C TYR A 51 3.78 12.11 -2.21
N ALA A 52 3.44 10.91 -2.69
CA ALA A 52 4.00 9.65 -2.19
C ALA A 52 5.51 9.50 -2.44
N ARG A 53 6.04 10.10 -3.53
CA ARG A 53 7.48 10.09 -3.83
C ARG A 53 8.32 10.77 -2.74
N ALA A 54 7.87 11.91 -2.22
CA ALA A 54 8.61 12.69 -1.24
C ALA A 54 8.90 11.92 0.08
N PRO A 55 7.92 11.39 0.82
CA PRO A 55 8.15 10.62 2.04
C PRO A 55 8.81 9.28 1.74
N LEU A 56 8.62 8.69 0.55
CA LEU A 56 9.33 7.47 0.15
C LEU A 56 10.84 7.69 0.03
N ARG A 57 11.26 8.77 -0.63
CA ARG A 57 12.68 9.15 -0.70
C ARG A 57 13.25 9.48 0.67
N ALA A 58 12.49 10.17 1.52
CA ALA A 58 12.92 10.50 2.87
C ALA A 58 13.09 9.26 3.77
N THR A 59 12.20 8.27 3.64
CA THR A 59 12.23 7.05 4.47
C THR A 59 13.14 5.96 3.92
N HIS A 60 13.50 6.01 2.63
CA HIS A 60 14.38 5.05 1.96
C HIS A 60 15.46 5.79 1.14
N PRO A 61 16.38 6.51 1.80
CA PRO A 61 17.35 7.38 1.11
C PRO A 61 18.31 6.61 0.20
N SER A 62 18.55 5.34 0.48
CA SER A 62 19.44 4.46 -0.32
C SER A 62 18.71 3.67 -1.41
N ALA A 63 17.39 3.81 -1.54
CA ALA A 63 16.65 3.10 -2.58
C ALA A 63 16.92 3.70 -3.97
N SER A 64 16.97 2.85 -5.00
CA SER A 64 17.03 3.31 -6.38
C SER A 64 15.75 4.06 -6.76
N ALA A 65 15.85 4.88 -7.81
CA ALA A 65 14.70 5.57 -8.39
C ALA A 65 13.61 4.55 -8.82
N GLU A 66 14.01 3.44 -9.44
CA GLU A 66 13.11 2.37 -9.85
C GLU A 66 12.38 1.73 -8.64
N ALA A 67 13.11 1.44 -7.56
CA ALA A 67 12.51 0.89 -6.35
C ALA A 67 11.52 1.89 -5.71
N THR A 68 11.80 3.19 -5.79
CA THR A 68 10.89 4.25 -5.35
C THR A 68 9.61 4.25 -6.17
N GLU A 69 9.70 4.24 -7.51
CA GLU A 69 8.52 4.22 -8.38
C GLU A 69 7.69 2.94 -8.20
N ARG A 70 8.32 1.78 -8.00
CA ARG A 70 7.59 0.55 -7.67
C ARG A 70 6.84 0.65 -6.34
N ARG A 71 7.39 1.35 -5.34
CA ARG A 71 6.69 1.63 -4.07
C ARG A 71 5.55 2.65 -4.23
N VAL A 72 5.66 3.60 -5.15
CA VAL A 72 4.56 4.51 -5.52
C VAL A 72 3.44 3.71 -6.18
N ALA A 73 3.76 2.90 -7.19
CA ALA A 73 2.79 2.05 -7.89
C ALA A 73 2.04 1.10 -6.93
N LEU A 74 2.75 0.54 -5.94
CA LEU A 74 2.15 -0.22 -4.85
C LEU A 74 1.11 0.60 -4.07
N ARG A 75 1.42 1.84 -3.66
CA ARG A 75 0.48 2.71 -2.95
C ARG A 75 -0.74 3.04 -3.80
N THR A 76 -0.55 3.45 -5.04
CA THR A 76 -1.65 3.75 -5.98
C THR A 76 -2.52 2.51 -6.21
N ARG A 77 -1.93 1.33 -6.28
CA ARG A 77 -2.69 0.08 -6.43
C ARG A 77 -3.54 -0.24 -5.20
N ARG A 78 -3.07 0.07 -3.99
CA ARG A 78 -3.88 -0.04 -2.77
C ARG A 78 -5.06 0.92 -2.75
N GLN A 79 -4.89 2.13 -3.29
CA GLN A 79 -5.98 3.11 -3.38
C GLN A 79 -7.15 2.62 -4.23
N ARG A 80 -6.93 1.70 -5.18
CA ARG A 80 -8.01 1.09 -5.95
C ARG A 80 -9.05 0.37 -5.08
N LEU A 81 -8.71 -0.03 -3.86
CA LEU A 81 -9.68 -0.57 -2.90
C LEU A 81 -10.80 0.44 -2.59
N LEU A 82 -10.49 1.74 -2.56
CA LEU A 82 -11.48 2.80 -2.33
C LEU A 82 -12.38 3.04 -3.54
N ALA A 83 -12.00 2.55 -4.71
CA ALA A 83 -12.78 2.62 -5.94
C ALA A 83 -13.56 1.32 -6.23
N GLY A 84 -13.52 0.34 -5.31
CA GLY A 84 -14.24 -0.94 -5.44
C GLY A 84 -15.75 -0.81 -5.21
N ALA A 85 -16.49 -1.89 -5.48
CA ALA A 85 -17.94 -1.95 -5.31
C ALA A 85 -18.39 -1.78 -3.84
N GLU A 86 -17.59 -2.30 -2.91
CA GLU A 86 -17.79 -2.16 -1.47
C GLU A 86 -16.49 -1.59 -0.86
N PRO A 87 -16.29 -0.26 -0.91
CA PRO A 87 -15.05 0.32 -0.42
C PRO A 87 -15.01 0.30 1.12
N PRO A 88 -13.86 -0.01 1.73
CA PRO A 88 -13.70 0.03 3.17
C PRO A 88 -13.88 1.45 3.70
N ARG A 89 -14.41 1.59 4.91
CA ARG A 89 -14.44 2.90 5.59
C ARG A 89 -13.04 3.28 6.04
N VAL A 90 -12.57 4.46 5.63
CA VAL A 90 -11.29 5.08 6.05
C VAL A 90 -11.46 6.02 7.23
#